data_AF-A0A538NCN8-F1
#
_entry.id   AF-A0A538NCN8-F1
#
_cell.length_a   1.000
_cell.length_b   1.000
_cell.length_c   1.000
_cell.angle_alpha   90.00
_cell.angle_beta   90.00
_cell.angle_gamma   90.00
#
_symmetry.space_group_name_H-M   'P 1'
#
loop_
_entity.id
_entity.type
_entity.pdbx_description
1 polymer ?
#
loop_
_entity_poly.entity_id
_entity_poly.type
_entity_poly.pdbx_seq_one_letter_code
_entity_poly.pdbx_strand_id
1 'polypeptide(L)'
;NLAEAAAEAIGANATLCRVCAYFHDVGKLVKPDYFTENMSFERNPHEDLAPTMSALIIIAHVKEGVDLALKHKLNQRIIDIIQEHHGTSLVYYFYKRAQQMHEDARAGGKIMKMRQDDIPEVREESFRYSGPKPQTKESAIVSLADAVESASRSLEKPTPAKIEQLVNDIIDQRISDHQLDECDLTLRDVRVIAERFRFTLMMMLHSRIAYPKQETKSPTPRDDSLRPDVMVTTRKPATAPPVSAA
;
A
#
# COMPACT_ATOMS: atom_id res chain seq x y z
N ASN A 1 -3.13 -14.54 -1.24
CA ASN A 1 -2.35 -13.31 -1.49
C ASN A 1 -1.98 -13.27 -2.98
N LEU A 2 -1.73 -12.10 -3.61
CA LEU A 2 -1.28 -12.00 -5.00
C LEU A 2 -0.03 -12.86 -5.24
N ALA A 3 1.02 -12.66 -4.44
CA ALA A 3 2.30 -13.34 -4.58
C ALA A 3 2.17 -14.87 -4.45
N GLU A 4 1.43 -15.33 -3.46
CA GLU A 4 1.09 -16.74 -3.22
C GLU A 4 0.37 -17.37 -4.43
N ALA A 5 -0.68 -16.71 -4.94
CA ALA A 5 -1.49 -17.22 -6.04
C ALA A 5 -0.71 -17.28 -7.37
N ALA A 6 0.21 -16.33 -7.59
CA ALA A 6 1.10 -16.30 -8.76
C ALA A 6 2.21 -17.35 -8.68
N ALA A 7 2.80 -17.55 -7.50
CA ALA A 7 3.80 -18.59 -7.27
C ALA A 7 3.22 -20.00 -7.49
N GLU A 8 2.02 -20.26 -6.97
CA GLU A 8 1.29 -21.52 -7.20
C GLU A 8 1.09 -21.80 -8.70
N ALA A 9 0.73 -20.77 -9.47
CA ALA A 9 0.44 -20.88 -10.90
C ALA A 9 1.67 -21.23 -11.78
N ILE A 10 2.90 -20.97 -11.30
CA ILE A 10 4.14 -21.33 -12.00
C ILE A 10 4.93 -22.47 -11.33
N GLY A 11 4.40 -23.05 -10.24
CA GLY A 11 5.09 -24.10 -9.48
C GLY A 11 6.25 -23.60 -8.60
N ALA A 12 6.29 -22.31 -8.27
CA ALA A 12 7.21 -21.75 -7.28
C ALA A 12 6.69 -21.96 -5.84
N ASN A 13 7.49 -21.62 -4.83
CA ASN A 13 7.15 -21.84 -3.42
C ASN A 13 6.10 -20.84 -2.90
N ALA A 14 4.82 -21.14 -3.15
CA ALA A 14 3.68 -20.32 -2.73
C ALA A 14 3.64 -20.03 -1.23
N THR A 15 4.02 -20.99 -0.38
CA THR A 15 4.10 -20.81 1.08
C THR A 15 5.16 -19.77 1.45
N LEU A 16 6.34 -19.80 0.82
CA LEU A 16 7.39 -18.81 1.03
C LEU A 16 6.92 -17.41 0.60
N CYS A 17 6.34 -17.28 -0.60
CA CYS A 17 5.76 -16.01 -1.07
C CYS A 17 4.69 -15.47 -0.13
N ARG A 18 3.80 -16.34 0.40
CA ARG A 18 2.78 -15.95 1.38
C ARG A 18 3.40 -15.39 2.66
N VAL A 19 4.42 -16.05 3.20
CA VAL A 19 5.12 -15.63 4.43
C VAL A 19 5.89 -14.34 4.20
N CYS A 20 6.64 -14.23 3.11
CA CYS A 20 7.45 -13.03 2.84
C CYS A 20 6.57 -11.80 2.56
N ALA A 21 5.39 -11.97 1.98
CA ALA A 21 4.42 -10.89 1.84
C ALA A 21 3.91 -10.32 3.20
N TYR A 22 4.06 -11.04 4.32
CA TYR A 22 3.81 -10.48 5.66
C TYR A 22 4.99 -9.67 6.22
N PHE A 23 6.21 -9.85 5.70
CA PHE A 23 7.45 -9.34 6.32
C PHE A 23 8.27 -8.40 5.43
N HIS A 24 8.10 -8.37 4.11
CA HIS A 24 8.89 -7.54 3.18
C HIS A 24 9.00 -6.07 3.66
N ASP A 25 7.87 -5.52 4.10
CA ASP A 25 7.71 -4.16 4.59
C ASP A 25 8.02 -3.93 6.08
N VAL A 26 8.54 -4.93 6.82
CA VAL A 26 8.65 -4.87 8.30
C VAL A 26 9.51 -3.70 8.80
N GLY A 27 10.42 -3.18 7.98
CA GLY A 27 11.21 -1.99 8.33
C GLY A 27 10.40 -0.69 8.42
N LYS A 28 9.24 -0.60 7.75
CA LYS A 28 8.36 0.58 7.83
C LYS A 28 7.90 0.88 9.27
N LEU A 29 7.92 -0.12 10.15
CA LEU A 29 7.65 0.01 11.59
C LEU A 29 8.60 0.97 12.33
N VAL A 30 9.77 1.30 11.77
CA VAL A 30 10.70 2.26 12.39
C VAL A 30 10.24 3.71 12.21
N LYS A 31 9.54 4.03 11.11
CA LYS A 31 9.03 5.37 10.79
C LYS A 31 7.64 5.31 10.14
N PRO A 32 6.62 4.75 10.81
CA PRO A 32 5.35 4.39 10.17
C PRO A 32 4.63 5.58 9.53
N ASP A 33 4.71 6.77 10.15
CA ASP A 33 4.04 7.99 9.69
C ASP A 33 4.54 8.50 8.32
N TYR A 34 5.67 8.01 7.82
CA TYR A 34 6.22 8.32 6.49
C TYR A 34 5.76 7.35 5.38
N PHE A 35 4.83 6.43 5.67
CA PHE A 35 4.29 5.50 4.68
C PHE A 35 2.78 5.74 4.52
N THR A 36 2.34 5.92 3.27
CA THR A 36 1.00 6.46 2.94
C THR A 36 -0.15 5.58 3.41
N GLU A 37 0.09 4.29 3.56
CA GLU A 37 -0.83 3.30 4.13
C GLU A 37 -1.08 3.48 5.65
N ASN A 38 -0.24 4.23 6.35
CA ASN A 38 -0.35 4.53 7.79
C ASN A 38 -0.69 6.01 8.07
N MET A 39 -0.57 6.91 7.09
CA MET A 39 -0.81 8.34 7.27
C MET A 39 -2.27 8.64 7.61
N SER A 40 -2.50 9.56 8.57
CA SER A 40 -3.80 10.19 8.73
C SER A 40 -4.03 11.24 7.65
N PHE A 41 -5.30 11.46 7.28
CA PHE A 41 -5.69 12.38 6.20
C PHE A 41 -5.37 13.88 6.45
N GLU A 42 -4.81 14.23 7.62
CA GLU A 42 -4.65 15.62 8.06
C GLU A 42 -3.28 16.23 7.74
N ARG A 43 -2.21 15.42 7.56
CA ARG A 43 -0.87 15.93 7.25
C ARG A 43 0.03 14.88 6.61
N ASN A 44 0.67 15.22 5.49
CA ASN A 44 1.72 14.41 4.87
C ASN A 44 3.11 14.94 5.27
N PRO A 45 3.92 14.19 6.05
CA PRO A 45 5.22 14.67 6.54
C PRO A 45 6.27 14.85 5.42
N HIS A 46 6.04 14.33 4.20
CA HIS A 46 6.90 14.59 3.05
C HIS A 46 6.68 15.96 2.40
N GLU A 47 5.68 16.73 2.81
CA GLU A 47 5.50 18.10 2.33
C GLU A 47 6.58 19.03 2.92
N ASP A 48 6.92 18.81 4.20
CA ASP A 48 7.93 19.54 4.97
C ASP A 48 9.39 19.13 4.64
N LEU A 49 9.60 18.13 3.78
CA LEU A 49 10.92 17.56 3.47
C LEU A 49 11.37 17.82 2.03
N ALA A 50 12.69 18.00 1.85
CA ALA A 50 13.33 17.92 0.54
C ALA A 50 13.09 16.52 -0.08
N PRO A 51 12.88 16.40 -1.40
CA PRO A 51 12.59 15.11 -2.03
C PRO A 51 13.68 14.06 -1.81
N THR A 52 14.95 14.47 -1.72
CA THR A 52 16.08 13.59 -1.38
C THR A 52 15.95 13.01 0.03
N MET A 53 15.57 13.82 1.03
CA MET A 53 15.34 13.34 2.40
C MET A 53 14.16 12.37 2.46
N SER A 54 13.08 12.67 1.73
CA SER A 54 11.94 11.76 1.59
C SER A 54 12.35 10.44 0.94
N ALA A 55 13.11 10.47 -0.15
CA ALA A 55 13.63 9.26 -0.80
C ALA A 55 14.55 8.45 0.12
N LEU A 56 15.43 9.09 0.89
CA LEU A 56 16.27 8.41 1.89
C LEU A 56 15.45 7.71 2.98
N ILE A 57 14.36 8.33 3.46
CA ILE A 57 13.45 7.70 4.45
C ILE A 57 12.76 6.48 3.84
N ILE A 58 12.24 6.60 2.62
CA ILE A 58 11.60 5.48 1.92
C ILE A 58 12.61 4.36 1.65
N ILE A 59 13.80 4.66 1.13
CA ILE A 59 14.84 3.64 0.84
C ILE A 59 15.32 2.93 2.11
N ALA A 60 15.39 3.64 3.25
CA ALA A 60 15.88 3.09 4.50
C ALA A 60 15.05 1.92 5.05
N HIS A 61 13.75 1.81 4.72
CA HIS A 61 12.91 0.73 5.29
C HIS A 61 13.41 -0.66 4.90
N VAL A 62 14.05 -0.83 3.74
CA VAL A 62 14.64 -2.11 3.31
C VAL A 62 15.72 -2.55 4.30
N LYS A 63 16.65 -1.63 4.61
CA LYS A 63 17.73 -1.89 5.57
C LYS A 63 17.21 -2.05 6.99
N GLU A 64 16.28 -1.18 7.41
CA GLU A 64 15.63 -1.26 8.72
C GLU A 64 14.87 -2.59 8.90
N GLY A 65 14.30 -3.12 7.81
CA GLY A 65 13.64 -4.42 7.76
C GLY A 65 14.62 -5.59 7.89
N VAL A 66 15.75 -5.54 7.18
CA VAL A 66 16.84 -6.53 7.31
C VAL A 66 17.41 -6.53 8.74
N ASP A 67 17.69 -5.36 9.32
CA ASP A 67 18.21 -5.23 10.68
C ASP A 67 17.24 -5.80 11.73
N LEU A 68 15.93 -5.54 11.58
CA LEU A 68 14.88 -6.16 12.41
C LEU A 68 14.80 -7.68 12.21
N ALA A 69 14.80 -8.16 10.98
CA ALA A 69 14.70 -9.58 10.66
C ALA A 69 15.89 -10.40 11.19
N LEU A 70 17.11 -9.85 11.09
CA LEU A 70 18.33 -10.41 11.69
C LEU A 70 18.24 -10.44 13.23
N LYS A 71 17.86 -9.32 13.86
CA LYS A 71 17.68 -9.22 15.32
C LYS A 71 16.69 -10.25 15.86
N HIS A 72 15.61 -10.50 15.12
CA HIS A 72 14.57 -11.47 15.47
C HIS A 72 14.81 -12.89 14.92
N LYS A 73 15.98 -13.14 14.27
CA LYS A 73 16.41 -14.45 13.76
C LYS A 73 15.41 -15.09 12.79
N LEU A 74 14.84 -14.28 11.89
CA LEU A 74 14.03 -14.80 10.80
C LEU A 74 14.86 -15.68 9.86
N ASN A 75 14.19 -16.54 9.09
CA ASN A 75 14.85 -17.40 8.11
C ASN A 75 15.55 -16.53 7.05
N GLN A 76 16.76 -16.93 6.62
CA GLN A 76 17.55 -16.19 5.62
C GLN A 76 16.73 -15.85 4.37
N ARG A 77 15.92 -16.78 3.85
CA ARG A 77 15.07 -16.55 2.66
C ARG A 77 14.03 -15.42 2.84
N ILE A 78 13.63 -15.12 4.07
CA ILE A 78 12.75 -13.99 4.37
C ILE A 78 13.57 -12.70 4.42
N ILE A 79 14.78 -12.73 5.00
CA ILE A 79 15.72 -11.61 5.03
C ILE A 79 16.12 -11.21 3.59
N ASP A 80 16.43 -12.19 2.75
CA ASP A 80 16.79 -12.00 1.34
C ASP A 80 15.65 -11.28 0.60
N ILE A 81 14.40 -11.75 0.74
CA ILE A 81 13.24 -11.12 0.08
C ILE A 81 12.92 -9.72 0.67
N ILE A 82 13.13 -9.49 1.98
CA ILE A 82 13.06 -8.13 2.55
C ILE A 82 14.09 -7.23 1.87
N GLN A 83 15.31 -7.69 1.64
CA GLN A 83 16.35 -6.91 0.98
C GLN A 83 16.07 -6.68 -0.52
N GLU A 84 15.54 -7.68 -1.21
CA GLU A 84 15.45 -7.74 -2.67
C GLU A 84 14.13 -7.21 -3.26
N HIS A 85 13.03 -7.10 -2.50
CA HIS A 85 11.70 -6.89 -3.08
C HIS A 85 11.53 -5.58 -3.88
N HIS A 86 12.35 -4.56 -3.65
CA HIS A 86 12.39 -3.36 -4.51
C HIS A 86 13.53 -3.34 -5.53
N GLY A 87 14.45 -4.31 -5.45
CA GLY A 87 15.63 -4.42 -6.29
C GLY A 87 16.46 -3.14 -6.29
N THR A 88 16.77 -2.63 -7.49
CA THR A 88 17.44 -1.34 -7.70
C THR A 88 16.51 -0.28 -8.30
N SER A 89 15.19 -0.46 -8.12
CA SER A 89 14.19 0.41 -8.74
C SER A 89 14.24 1.85 -8.22
N LEU A 90 13.68 2.75 -9.03
CA LEU A 90 13.66 4.18 -8.77
C LEU A 90 12.46 4.59 -7.92
N VAL A 91 12.69 5.35 -6.85
CA VAL A 91 11.65 6.04 -6.06
C VAL A 91 11.12 7.24 -6.85
N TYR A 92 10.36 6.90 -7.90
CA TYR A 92 10.03 7.76 -9.04
C TYR A 92 9.36 9.08 -8.64
N TYR A 93 8.41 9.06 -7.70
CA TYR A 93 7.70 10.28 -7.27
C TYR A 93 8.65 11.35 -6.73
N PHE A 94 9.56 10.98 -5.82
CA PHE A 94 10.51 11.93 -5.23
C PHE A 94 11.60 12.33 -6.22
N TYR A 95 12.01 11.46 -7.14
CA TYR A 95 12.91 11.81 -8.23
C TYR A 95 12.29 12.85 -9.17
N LYS A 96 11.04 12.64 -9.63
CA LYS A 96 10.32 13.62 -10.46
C LYS A 96 10.09 14.95 -9.72
N ARG A 97 9.75 14.92 -8.42
CA ARG A 97 9.64 16.14 -7.60
C ARG A 97 10.99 16.87 -7.47
N ALA A 98 12.11 16.15 -7.36
CA ALA A 98 13.45 16.74 -7.37
C ALA A 98 13.80 17.37 -8.72
N GLN A 99 13.54 16.67 -9.84
CA GLN A 99 13.73 17.22 -11.19
C GLN A 99 12.94 18.52 -11.38
N GLN A 100 11.65 18.54 -11.03
CA GLN A 100 10.81 19.73 -11.13
C GLN A 100 11.36 20.89 -10.29
N MET A 101 11.72 20.65 -9.01
CA MET A 101 12.29 21.69 -8.15
C MET A 101 13.62 22.24 -8.70
N HIS A 102 14.43 21.41 -9.34
CA HIS A 102 15.69 21.81 -9.98
C HIS A 102 15.45 22.61 -11.28
N GLU A 103 14.46 22.24 -12.09
CA GLU A 103 14.02 23.01 -13.26
C GLU A 103 13.44 24.37 -12.86
N ASP A 104 12.57 24.40 -11.84
CA ASP A 104 11.98 25.61 -11.28
C ASP A 104 13.05 26.54 -10.68
N ALA A 105 14.06 25.99 -10.01
CA ALA A 105 15.20 26.77 -9.49
C ALA A 105 16.05 27.37 -10.62
N ARG A 106 16.26 26.65 -11.73
CA ARG A 106 16.96 27.18 -12.92
C ARG A 106 16.15 28.26 -13.63
N ALA A 107 14.84 28.07 -13.80
CA ALA A 107 13.95 29.08 -14.38
C ALA A 107 13.79 30.32 -13.47
N GLY A 108 13.66 30.11 -12.17
CA GLY A 108 13.54 31.12 -11.13
C GLY A 108 14.85 31.78 -10.70
N GLY A 109 16.00 31.36 -11.25
CA GLY A 109 17.33 31.87 -10.88
C GLY A 109 17.52 33.39 -11.05
N LYS A 110 16.72 34.03 -11.91
CA LYS A 110 16.68 35.50 -12.04
C LYS A 110 15.94 36.22 -10.91
N ILE A 111 15.08 35.51 -10.16
CA ILE A 111 14.22 36.06 -9.10
C ILE A 111 14.78 35.68 -7.70
N MET A 112 15.28 34.45 -7.52
CA MET A 112 15.74 33.95 -6.21
C MET A 112 17.21 34.19 -5.86
N LYS A 113 18.00 34.89 -6.70
CA LYS A 113 19.43 35.22 -6.47
C LYS A 113 20.39 34.02 -6.25
N MET A 114 19.95 32.79 -6.44
CA MET A 114 20.85 31.62 -6.44
C MET A 114 21.68 31.62 -7.73
N ARG A 115 22.99 31.36 -7.63
CA ARG A 115 23.82 31.16 -8.82
C ARG A 115 23.53 29.77 -9.39
N GLN A 116 23.73 29.60 -10.69
CA GLN A 116 23.47 28.32 -11.35
C GLN A 116 24.33 27.17 -10.78
N ASP A 117 25.52 27.49 -10.27
CA ASP A 117 26.45 26.56 -9.60
C ASP A 117 26.01 26.16 -8.18
N ASP A 118 25.09 26.92 -7.56
CA ASP A 118 24.57 26.65 -6.22
C ASP A 118 23.34 25.70 -6.24
N ILE A 119 22.84 25.34 -7.43
CA ILE A 119 21.67 24.46 -7.60
C ILE A 119 22.14 22.99 -7.61
N PRO A 120 21.77 22.15 -6.61
CA PRO A 120 22.25 20.77 -6.56
C PRO A 120 21.77 19.92 -7.75
N GLU A 121 22.67 19.16 -8.34
CA GLU A 121 22.38 18.22 -9.43
C GLU A 121 21.47 17.07 -8.94
N VAL A 122 20.40 16.80 -9.68
CA VAL A 122 19.47 15.70 -9.39
C VAL A 122 20.00 14.42 -10.02
N ARG A 123 20.66 13.59 -9.21
CA ARG A 123 21.25 12.30 -9.59
C ARG A 123 20.28 11.15 -9.34
N GLU A 124 20.00 10.35 -10.37
CA GLU A 124 19.04 9.25 -10.30
C GLU A 124 19.43 8.18 -9.27
N GLU A 125 20.73 7.95 -9.12
CA GLU A 125 21.32 7.02 -8.16
C GLU A 125 20.97 7.37 -6.71
N SER A 126 20.70 8.64 -6.41
CA SER A 126 20.27 9.11 -5.08
C SER A 126 18.82 8.77 -4.74
N PHE A 127 18.07 8.24 -5.72
CA PHE A 127 16.65 7.86 -5.60
C PHE A 127 16.42 6.38 -5.91
N ARG A 128 17.46 5.58 -6.18
CA ARG A 128 17.35 4.13 -6.40
C ARG A 128 17.62 3.35 -5.12
N TYR A 129 16.92 2.25 -4.95
CA TYR A 129 17.25 1.27 -3.91
C TYR A 129 18.63 0.64 -4.17
N SER A 130 19.34 0.25 -3.11
CA SER A 130 20.69 -0.31 -3.21
C SER A 130 20.75 -1.74 -3.75
N GLY A 131 19.61 -2.43 -3.83
CA GLY A 131 19.53 -3.84 -4.17
C GLY A 131 20.09 -4.81 -3.11
N PRO A 132 20.41 -6.05 -3.51
CA PRO A 132 20.48 -6.55 -4.89
C PRO A 132 19.09 -6.64 -5.57
N LYS A 133 19.08 -6.88 -6.89
CA LYS A 133 17.84 -7.24 -7.58
C LYS A 133 17.31 -8.59 -7.07
N PRO A 134 16.03 -8.92 -7.30
CA PRO A 134 15.51 -10.27 -7.06
C PRO A 134 16.44 -11.37 -7.59
N GLN A 135 16.92 -12.26 -6.70
CA GLN A 135 17.81 -13.38 -7.04
C GLN A 135 17.05 -14.69 -7.26
N THR A 136 15.74 -14.72 -6.96
CA THR A 136 14.89 -15.93 -7.01
C THR A 136 13.53 -15.63 -7.63
N LYS A 137 12.85 -16.67 -8.13
CA LYS A 137 11.49 -16.54 -8.66
C LYS A 137 10.54 -15.98 -7.61
N GLU A 138 10.64 -16.47 -6.37
CA GLU A 138 9.81 -16.04 -5.24
C GLU A 138 10.05 -14.56 -4.89
N SER A 139 11.30 -14.12 -4.85
CA SER A 139 11.65 -12.71 -4.65
C SER A 139 11.07 -11.80 -5.73
N ALA A 140 11.20 -12.21 -7.00
CA ALA A 140 10.66 -11.47 -8.13
C ALA A 140 9.12 -11.46 -8.14
N ILE A 141 8.46 -12.55 -7.75
CA ILE A 141 7.01 -12.61 -7.59
C ILE A 141 6.54 -11.67 -6.46
N VAL A 142 7.24 -11.61 -5.33
CA VAL A 142 6.92 -10.67 -4.24
C VAL A 142 7.12 -9.22 -4.69
N SER A 143 8.23 -8.92 -5.39
CA SER A 143 8.53 -7.61 -5.97
C SER A 143 7.44 -7.11 -6.93
N LEU A 144 7.02 -7.97 -7.86
CA LEU A 144 5.96 -7.63 -8.81
C LEU A 144 4.59 -7.53 -8.11
N ALA A 145 4.31 -8.39 -7.13
CA ALA A 145 3.04 -8.37 -6.39
C ALA A 145 2.87 -7.12 -5.55
N ASP A 146 3.91 -6.66 -4.83
CA ASP A 146 3.91 -5.38 -4.11
C ASP A 146 3.63 -4.22 -5.06
N ALA A 147 4.41 -4.08 -6.13
CA ALA A 147 4.26 -2.98 -7.08
C ALA A 147 2.84 -2.92 -7.68
N VAL A 148 2.27 -4.07 -8.03
CA VAL A 148 0.90 -4.21 -8.55
C VAL A 148 -0.16 -3.90 -7.47
N GLU A 149 0.01 -4.36 -6.23
CA GLU A 149 -0.92 -4.10 -5.13
C GLU A 149 -0.94 -2.60 -4.79
N SER A 150 0.25 -2.04 -4.53
CA SER A 150 0.47 -0.63 -4.23
C SER A 150 -0.12 0.29 -5.30
N ALA A 151 0.14 0.02 -6.59
CA ALA A 151 -0.44 0.80 -7.68
C ALA A 151 -1.97 0.63 -7.79
N SER A 152 -2.50 -0.57 -7.57
CA SER A 152 -3.94 -0.85 -7.68
C SER A 152 -4.80 -0.04 -6.70
N ARG A 153 -4.24 0.37 -5.55
CA ARG A 153 -4.91 1.23 -4.56
C ARG A 153 -5.34 2.60 -5.10
N SER A 154 -4.67 3.08 -6.16
CA SER A 154 -4.99 4.34 -6.83
C SER A 154 -6.13 4.24 -7.86
N LEU A 155 -6.62 3.03 -8.17
CA LEU A 155 -7.70 2.82 -9.14
C LEU A 155 -9.08 3.17 -8.56
N GLU A 156 -9.58 4.38 -8.83
CA GLU A 156 -10.95 4.80 -8.45
C GLU A 156 -12.05 3.86 -8.96
N LYS A 157 -11.88 3.31 -10.18
CA LYS A 157 -12.86 2.46 -10.87
C LYS A 157 -12.12 1.32 -11.58
N PRO A 158 -11.92 0.17 -10.91
CA PRO A 158 -11.07 -0.91 -11.39
C PRO A 158 -11.83 -1.81 -12.39
N THR A 159 -11.90 -1.38 -13.66
CA THR A 159 -12.43 -2.22 -14.74
C THR A 159 -11.40 -3.28 -15.18
N PRO A 160 -11.82 -4.41 -15.80
CA PRO A 160 -10.90 -5.44 -16.27
C PRO A 160 -9.76 -4.89 -17.15
N ALA A 161 -10.10 -4.02 -18.12
CA ALA A 161 -9.10 -3.39 -19.01
C ALA A 161 -8.12 -2.46 -18.26
N LYS A 162 -8.56 -1.74 -17.23
CA LYS A 162 -7.66 -0.91 -16.41
C LYS A 162 -6.74 -1.73 -15.52
N ILE A 163 -7.24 -2.84 -14.96
CA ILE A 163 -6.42 -3.80 -14.20
C ILE A 163 -5.40 -4.45 -15.14
N GLU A 164 -5.81 -4.81 -16.36
CA GLU A 164 -4.91 -5.39 -17.35
C GLU A 164 -3.79 -4.44 -17.76
N GLN A 165 -4.15 -3.20 -18.11
CA GLN A 165 -3.17 -2.17 -18.42
C GLN A 165 -2.20 -1.95 -17.25
N LEU A 166 -2.71 -1.75 -16.02
CA LEU A 166 -1.87 -1.51 -14.84
C LEU A 166 -0.88 -2.67 -14.58
N VAL A 167 -1.31 -3.93 -14.70
CA VAL A 167 -0.42 -5.08 -14.50
C VAL A 167 0.63 -5.17 -15.61
N ASN A 168 0.26 -4.92 -16.86
CA ASN A 168 1.18 -4.96 -17.99
C ASN A 168 2.21 -3.82 -17.90
N ASP A 169 1.77 -2.57 -17.70
CA ASP A 169 2.62 -1.38 -17.58
C ASP A 169 3.70 -1.57 -16.48
N ILE A 170 3.33 -2.17 -15.32
CA ILE A 170 4.26 -2.44 -14.23
C ILE A 170 5.28 -3.54 -14.58
N ILE A 171 4.84 -4.61 -15.24
CA ILE A 171 5.72 -5.70 -15.66
C ILE A 171 6.70 -5.22 -16.74
N ASP A 172 6.20 -4.50 -17.76
CA ASP A 172 7.01 -3.96 -18.84
C ASP A 172 8.01 -2.92 -18.31
N GLN A 173 7.63 -2.10 -17.33
CA GLN A 173 8.55 -1.18 -16.64
C GLN A 173 9.64 -1.92 -15.85
N ARG A 174 9.31 -3.05 -15.19
CA ARG A 174 10.29 -3.85 -14.42
C ARG A 174 11.26 -4.61 -15.34
N ILE A 175 10.78 -5.09 -16.50
CA ILE A 175 11.63 -5.66 -17.56
C ILE A 175 12.54 -4.58 -18.16
N SER A 176 12.00 -3.40 -18.48
CA SER A 176 12.75 -2.29 -19.09
C SER A 176 13.79 -1.67 -18.15
N ASP A 177 13.55 -1.72 -16.84
CA ASP A 177 14.51 -1.33 -15.78
C ASP A 177 15.42 -2.49 -15.35
N HIS A 178 15.47 -3.58 -16.13
CA HIS A 178 16.35 -4.74 -15.92
C HIS A 178 16.20 -5.42 -14.54
N GLN A 179 15.05 -5.27 -13.86
CA GLN A 179 14.85 -5.72 -12.48
C GLN A 179 14.70 -7.24 -12.34
N LEU A 180 14.47 -7.96 -13.45
CA LEU A 180 14.25 -9.41 -13.45
C LEU A 180 15.46 -10.21 -13.97
N ASP A 181 16.52 -9.53 -14.43
CA ASP A 181 17.68 -10.12 -15.12
C ASP A 181 18.52 -11.07 -14.25
N GLU A 182 18.36 -11.01 -12.93
CA GLU A 182 19.13 -11.79 -11.94
C GLU A 182 18.30 -12.93 -11.31
N CYS A 183 17.12 -13.25 -11.87
CA CYS A 183 16.28 -14.37 -11.42
C CYS A 183 15.85 -15.30 -12.56
N ASP A 184 15.58 -16.58 -12.25
CA ASP A 184 15.20 -17.61 -13.22
C ASP A 184 13.74 -17.50 -13.76
N LEU A 185 13.11 -16.32 -13.73
CA LEU A 185 11.78 -16.15 -14.32
C LEU A 185 11.84 -16.18 -15.86
N THR A 186 11.13 -17.14 -16.46
CA THR A 186 11.00 -17.19 -17.91
C THR A 186 9.92 -16.22 -18.41
N LEU A 187 9.97 -15.82 -19.68
CA LEU A 187 8.89 -15.07 -20.35
C LEU A 187 7.54 -15.84 -20.40
N ARG A 188 7.55 -17.15 -20.08
CA ARG A 188 6.32 -17.91 -19.84
C ARG A 188 5.79 -17.67 -18.42
N ASP A 189 6.67 -17.75 -17.43
CA ASP A 189 6.33 -17.50 -16.02
C ASP A 189 5.76 -16.10 -15.84
N VAL A 190 6.42 -15.07 -16.40
CA VAL A 190 5.97 -13.66 -16.34
C VAL A 190 4.54 -13.48 -16.89
N ARG A 191 4.20 -14.13 -18.01
CA ARG A 191 2.83 -14.06 -18.58
C ARG A 191 1.79 -14.72 -17.68
N VAL A 192 2.12 -15.88 -17.10
CA VAL A 192 1.23 -16.59 -16.17
C VAL A 192 1.05 -15.79 -14.87
N ILE A 193 2.12 -15.17 -14.35
CA ILE A 193 2.09 -14.24 -13.22
C ILE A 193 1.16 -13.06 -13.53
N ALA A 194 1.29 -12.43 -14.71
CA ALA A 194 0.44 -11.32 -15.14
C ALA A 194 -1.05 -11.71 -15.20
N GLU A 195 -1.37 -12.83 -15.85
CA GLU A 195 -2.73 -13.39 -15.88
C GLU A 195 -3.29 -13.62 -14.48
N ARG A 196 -2.46 -14.15 -13.58
CA ARG A 196 -2.87 -14.47 -12.21
C ARG A 196 -3.08 -13.24 -11.35
N PHE A 197 -2.23 -12.21 -11.47
CA PHE A 197 -2.43 -10.92 -10.82
C PHE A 197 -3.71 -10.23 -11.30
N ARG A 198 -3.96 -10.20 -12.62
CA ARG A 198 -5.21 -9.63 -13.16
C ARG A 198 -6.45 -10.31 -12.57
N PHE A 199 -6.46 -11.64 -12.55
CA PHE A 199 -7.55 -12.42 -11.94
C PHE A 199 -7.71 -12.13 -10.44
N THR A 200 -6.62 -12.17 -9.67
CA THR A 200 -6.67 -11.97 -8.21
C THR A 200 -7.08 -10.54 -7.85
N LEU A 201 -6.57 -9.52 -8.53
CA LEU A 201 -7.02 -8.13 -8.36
C LEU A 201 -8.49 -7.96 -8.71
N MET A 202 -8.96 -8.53 -9.83
CA MET A 202 -10.38 -8.48 -10.19
C MET A 202 -11.25 -9.06 -9.07
N MET A 203 -10.88 -10.20 -8.48
CA MET A 203 -11.63 -10.76 -7.37
C MET A 203 -11.61 -9.87 -6.12
N MET A 204 -10.44 -9.34 -5.73
CA MET A 204 -10.27 -8.49 -4.55
C MET A 204 -10.98 -7.13 -4.64
N LEU A 205 -11.04 -6.56 -5.85
CA LEU A 205 -11.61 -5.23 -6.09
C LEU A 205 -13.12 -5.27 -6.37
N HIS A 206 -13.63 -6.34 -7.01
CA HIS A 206 -15.08 -6.53 -7.22
C HIS A 206 -15.80 -7.15 -6.01
N SER A 207 -15.10 -7.80 -5.06
CA SER A 207 -15.74 -8.34 -3.85
C SER A 207 -16.19 -7.27 -2.84
N ARG A 208 -16.01 -5.97 -3.15
CA ARG A 208 -16.53 -4.83 -2.37
C ARG A 208 -17.92 -4.36 -2.83
N ILE A 209 -18.74 -5.25 -3.40
CA ILE A 209 -20.16 -4.95 -3.66
C ILE A 209 -20.86 -4.70 -2.32
N ALA A 210 -21.28 -3.46 -2.10
CA ALA A 210 -22.16 -3.12 -0.99
C ALA A 210 -23.49 -3.87 -1.20
N TYR A 211 -23.91 -4.67 -0.22
CA TYR A 211 -25.25 -5.23 -0.20
C TYR A 211 -26.27 -4.10 -0.29
N PRO A 212 -27.31 -4.21 -1.15
CA PRO A 212 -28.38 -3.23 -1.18
C PRO A 212 -28.99 -3.09 0.20
N LYS A 213 -28.86 -1.90 0.81
CA LYS A 213 -29.64 -1.58 2.01
C LYS A 213 -31.10 -1.62 1.59
N GLN A 214 -31.87 -2.56 2.13
CA GLN A 214 -33.32 -2.53 1.96
C GLN A 214 -33.82 -1.18 2.48
N GLU A 215 -34.55 -0.44 1.65
CA GLU A 215 -35.22 0.77 2.09
C GLU A 215 -36.29 0.41 3.11
N THR A 216 -35.95 0.52 4.39
CA THR A 216 -36.92 0.51 5.46
C THR A 216 -37.81 1.75 5.30
N LYS A 217 -38.96 1.58 4.63
CA LYS A 217 -39.99 2.60 4.53
C LYS A 217 -40.28 3.14 5.92
N SER A 218 -39.95 4.41 6.13
CA SER A 218 -40.30 5.12 7.35
C SER A 218 -41.82 5.12 7.50
N PRO A 219 -42.37 4.68 8.66
CA PRO A 219 -43.80 4.74 8.88
C PRO A 219 -44.23 6.20 8.92
N THR A 220 -45.27 6.54 8.15
CA THR A 220 -45.90 7.86 8.18
C THR A 220 -46.39 8.18 9.60
N PRO A 221 -46.20 9.42 10.07
CA PRO A 221 -46.72 9.82 11.38
C PRO A 221 -48.25 9.72 11.35
N ARG A 222 -48.82 9.02 12.34
CA ARG A 222 -50.27 9.01 12.55
C ARG A 222 -50.66 10.28 13.27
N ASP A 223 -51.62 11.00 12.70
CA ASP A 223 -52.33 12.09 13.34
C ASP A 223 -53.18 11.52 14.49
N ASP A 224 -52.85 11.85 15.74
CA ASP A 224 -53.57 11.39 16.96
C ASP A 224 -54.45 12.52 17.54
N SER A 225 -54.99 13.38 16.66
CA SER A 225 -56.04 14.33 17.01
C SER A 225 -57.39 13.63 17.23
N LEU A 226 -57.59 13.02 18.41
CA LEU A 226 -58.88 12.80 19.08
C LEU A 226 -58.72 11.93 20.34
N ARG A 227 -58.48 12.56 21.51
CA ARG A 227 -58.65 11.92 22.83
C ARG A 227 -59.34 12.89 23.80
N PRO A 228 -60.56 12.61 24.27
CA PRO A 228 -61.22 13.42 25.29
C PRO A 228 -60.60 13.23 26.67
N ASP A 229 -60.60 14.29 27.48
CA ASP A 229 -60.13 14.29 28.86
C ASP A 229 -60.93 13.35 29.78
N VAL A 230 -60.21 12.55 30.59
CA VAL A 230 -60.74 12.01 31.85
C VAL A 230 -59.65 12.10 32.93
N MET A 231 -59.66 13.20 33.69
CA MET A 231 -58.90 13.29 34.94
C MET A 231 -59.59 12.45 36.02
N VAL A 232 -58.91 11.44 36.56
CA VAL A 232 -59.18 10.94 37.92
C VAL A 232 -57.87 10.75 38.67
N THR A 233 -57.64 11.64 39.63
CA THR A 233 -56.60 11.48 40.65
C THR A 233 -57.09 10.54 41.74
N THR A 234 -56.23 9.65 42.27
CA THR A 234 -55.98 9.51 43.73
C THR A 234 -55.01 8.38 44.13
N ARG A 235 -54.08 8.73 45.04
CA ARG A 235 -53.48 7.94 46.15
C ARG A 235 -52.55 6.74 45.88
N LYS A 236 -51.26 6.95 46.22
CA LYS A 236 -50.33 6.00 46.90
C LYS A 236 -50.85 5.66 48.32
N PRO A 237 -50.51 4.51 48.95
CA PRO A 237 -49.15 4.08 49.36
C PRO A 237 -48.81 2.64 48.87
N ALA A 238 -47.78 1.89 49.30
CA ALA A 238 -46.78 2.03 50.38
C ALA A 238 -45.37 1.51 49.94
N THR A 239 -44.55 0.96 50.85
CA THR A 239 -43.17 0.46 50.58
C THR A 239 -42.75 -0.73 51.46
N ALA A 240 -41.80 -1.53 50.92
CA ALA A 240 -40.88 -2.48 51.60
C ALA A 240 -41.47 -3.83 52.09
N PRO A 241 -40.68 -4.94 52.21
CA PRO A 241 -39.21 -5.02 52.32
C PRO A 241 -38.48 -5.93 51.29
N PRO A 242 -37.12 -5.95 51.29
CA PRO A 242 -36.31 -6.80 50.41
C PRO A 242 -35.98 -8.18 51.03
N VAL A 243 -35.54 -9.15 50.22
CA VAL A 243 -34.90 -10.40 50.68
C VAL A 243 -33.64 -10.69 49.86
N SER A 244 -32.63 -11.24 50.55
CA SER A 244 -31.22 -11.33 50.14
C SER A 244 -30.91 -12.39 49.08
N ALA A 245 -29.76 -12.19 48.42
CA ALA A 245 -29.01 -13.23 47.72
C ALA A 245 -28.46 -14.31 48.67
N ALA A 246 -28.08 -15.44 48.05
CA ALA A 246 -26.97 -16.30 48.42
C ALA A 246 -26.15 -16.56 47.13
#